data_AF-A0A354YZP9-F1
#
_entry.id   AF-A0A354YZP9-F1
#
_cell.length_a   1.000
_cell.length_b   1.000
_cell.length_c   1.000
_cell.angle_alpha   90.00
_cell.angle_beta   90.00
_cell.angle_gamma   90.00
#
_symmetry.space_group_name_H-M   'P 1'
#
loop_
_entity.id
_entity.type
_entity.pdbx_description
1 polymer ?
#
loop_
_entity_poly.entity_id
_entity_poly.type
_entity_poly.pdbx_seq_one_letter_code
_entity_poly.pdbx_strand_id
1 'polypeptide(L)'
;SFTEVVDRPLFSPDRRPQAVQLADNAPEAASIGNLELTSVVITPELRMASLRDTDANTTLRVREGASIEGRPGWRLLSLEPRTATLEGPSGSHSLELRVFDGKGGESPTRVLDAAPAAPAVPAAAAQSETAPQQTGNTEFTSINARERAEQIRQRIEARRAELREQAARRQEAQEQ
;
A
#
# COMPACT_ATOMS: atom_id res chain seq x y z
N SER A 1 -40.30 -42.72 7.54
CA SER A 1 -39.72 -44.05 7.26
C SER A 1 -38.21 -43.94 7.20
N PHE A 2 -37.49 -44.84 7.86
CA PHE A 2 -36.02 -44.79 8.03
C PHE A 2 -35.21 -45.45 6.89
N THR A 3 -35.90 -45.92 5.83
CA THR A 3 -35.31 -46.81 4.81
C THR A 3 -34.48 -46.09 3.74
N GLU A 4 -34.67 -44.79 3.54
CA GLU A 4 -34.00 -44.03 2.47
C GLU A 4 -32.49 -43.82 2.72
N VAL A 5 -32.05 -43.88 3.99
CA VAL A 5 -30.63 -43.69 4.39
C VAL A 5 -29.74 -44.85 3.95
N VAL A 6 -30.32 -46.03 3.69
CA VAL A 6 -29.58 -47.22 3.25
C VAL A 6 -29.14 -47.08 1.79
N ASP A 7 -29.96 -46.44 0.96
CA ASP A 7 -29.72 -46.33 -0.49
C ASP A 7 -28.65 -45.28 -0.84
N ARG A 8 -28.39 -44.33 0.06
CA ARG A 8 -27.43 -43.25 -0.17
C ARG A 8 -26.53 -43.04 1.05
N PRO A 9 -25.47 -43.86 1.22
CA PRO A 9 -24.57 -43.71 2.35
C PRO A 9 -23.92 -42.31 2.33
N LEU A 10 -24.10 -41.56 3.42
CA LEU A 10 -23.54 -40.21 3.61
C LEU A 10 -22.01 -40.18 3.69
N PHE A 11 -21.39 -41.34 3.86
CA PHE A 11 -19.96 -41.51 4.03
C PHE A 11 -19.44 -42.48 2.99
N SER A 12 -18.29 -42.16 2.39
CA SER A 12 -17.55 -43.11 1.57
C SER A 12 -17.23 -44.36 2.39
N PRO A 13 -17.34 -45.59 1.83
CA PRO A 13 -17.09 -46.84 2.56
C PRO A 13 -15.68 -46.90 3.17
N ASP A 14 -14.70 -46.28 2.50
CA ASP A 14 -13.32 -46.19 2.98
C ASP A 14 -13.09 -45.15 4.09
N ARG A 15 -14.09 -44.31 4.44
CA ARG A 15 -14.04 -43.24 5.46
C ARG A 15 -12.72 -42.43 5.49
N ARG A 16 -12.04 -42.34 4.35
CA ARG A 16 -10.81 -41.58 4.19
C ARG A 16 -11.14 -40.22 3.58
N PRO A 17 -10.50 -39.14 4.06
CA PRO A 17 -10.60 -37.85 3.39
C PRO A 17 -10.08 -38.04 1.95
N GLN A 18 -10.96 -37.84 0.97
CA GLN A 18 -10.54 -37.75 -0.43
C GLN A 18 -9.73 -36.46 -0.57
N ALA A 19 -8.57 -36.53 -1.22
CA ALA A 19 -7.84 -35.32 -1.58
C ALA A 19 -8.78 -34.47 -2.46
N VAL A 20 -9.09 -33.25 -2.01
CA VAL A 20 -9.83 -32.29 -2.84
C VAL A 20 -8.86 -31.86 -3.93
N GLN A 21 -9.03 -32.36 -5.15
CA GLN A 21 -8.38 -31.74 -6.30
C GLN A 21 -9.06 -30.37 -6.48
N LEU A 22 -8.43 -29.31 -5.98
CA LEU A 22 -8.77 -27.97 -6.40
C LEU A 22 -8.43 -27.92 -7.89
N ALA A 23 -9.44 -27.97 -8.74
CA ALA A 23 -9.22 -27.88 -10.17
C ALA A 23 -8.53 -26.55 -10.46
N ASP A 24 -7.31 -26.59 -11.01
CA ASP A 24 -6.58 -25.42 -11.53
C ASP A 24 -7.29 -24.77 -12.73
N ASN A 25 -8.53 -25.18 -13.02
CA ASN A 25 -9.43 -24.58 -14.00
C ASN A 25 -10.57 -23.87 -13.26
N ALA A 26 -10.23 -22.92 -12.41
CA ALA A 26 -11.15 -21.83 -12.14
C ALA A 26 -11.34 -21.06 -13.47
N PRO A 27 -12.58 -20.76 -13.90
CA PRO A 27 -12.80 -19.86 -15.03
C PRO A 27 -11.98 -18.60 -14.79
N GLU A 28 -11.28 -18.08 -15.80
CA GLU A 28 -10.41 -16.89 -15.72
C GLU A 28 -11.05 -15.87 -14.79
N ALA A 29 -10.62 -15.93 -13.54
CA ALA A 29 -11.32 -15.27 -12.46
C ALA A 29 -11.18 -13.80 -12.80
N ALA A 30 -12.28 -13.06 -12.91
CA ALA A 30 -12.26 -11.61 -12.91
C ALA A 30 -11.26 -11.20 -11.84
N SER A 31 -10.08 -10.77 -12.28
CA SER A 31 -8.93 -10.78 -11.38
C SER A 31 -9.13 -9.63 -10.44
N ILE A 32 -8.84 -9.82 -9.15
CA ILE A 32 -8.99 -8.76 -8.14
C ILE A 32 -8.13 -7.53 -8.47
N GLY A 33 -7.24 -7.63 -9.46
CA GLY A 33 -6.22 -6.67 -9.86
C GLY A 33 -4.90 -6.98 -9.17
N ASN A 34 -3.91 -6.10 -9.33
CA ASN A 34 -2.60 -6.29 -8.70
C ASN A 34 -2.62 -5.80 -7.24
N LEU A 35 -3.34 -6.53 -6.38
CA LEU A 35 -3.43 -6.26 -4.94
C LEU A 35 -2.49 -7.18 -4.14
N GLU A 36 -1.65 -6.58 -3.30
CA GLU A 36 -0.75 -7.30 -2.38
C GLU A 36 -1.19 -7.12 -0.92
N LEU A 37 -1.22 -8.20 -0.13
CA LEU A 37 -1.43 -8.09 1.32
C LEU A 37 -0.13 -7.63 2.00
N THR A 38 -0.18 -6.47 2.64
CA THR A 38 1.00 -5.84 3.27
C THR A 38 0.97 -5.85 4.79
N SER A 39 -0.22 -5.87 5.40
CA SER A 39 -0.38 -5.95 6.86
C SER A 39 -1.71 -6.55 7.25
N VAL A 40 -1.73 -7.21 8.41
CA VAL A 40 -2.89 -7.85 9.02
C VAL A 40 -3.00 -7.37 10.46
N VAL A 41 -4.17 -6.89 10.86
CA VAL A 41 -4.50 -6.51 12.23
C VAL A 41 -5.64 -7.41 12.71
N ILE A 42 -5.36 -8.23 13.71
CA ILE A 42 -6.35 -9.10 14.37
C ILE A 42 -6.33 -8.78 15.86
N THR A 43 -7.38 -8.10 16.32
CA THR A 43 -7.67 -7.86 17.74
C THR A 43 -9.10 -8.35 18.05
N PRO A 44 -9.49 -8.47 19.33
CA PRO A 44 -10.86 -8.87 19.69
C PRO A 44 -11.94 -7.94 19.11
N GLU A 45 -11.62 -6.64 19.00
CA GLU A 45 -12.54 -5.60 18.56
C GLU A 45 -12.45 -5.29 17.06
N LEU A 46 -11.34 -5.67 16.41
CA LEU A 46 -11.05 -5.25 15.04
C LEU A 46 -10.27 -6.30 14.27
N ARG A 47 -10.79 -6.63 13.08
CA ARG A 47 -10.10 -7.44 12.08
C ARG A 47 -9.99 -6.65 10.79
N MET A 48 -8.76 -6.36 10.37
CA MET A 48 -8.49 -5.47 9.24
C MET A 48 -7.27 -5.93 8.44
N ALA A 49 -7.39 -5.93 7.13
CA ALA A 49 -6.29 -6.10 6.19
C ALA A 49 -5.88 -4.75 5.59
N SER A 50 -4.58 -4.56 5.37
CA SER A 50 -4.04 -3.50 4.52
C SER A 50 -3.58 -4.08 3.20
N LEU A 51 -4.27 -3.71 2.13
CA LEU A 51 -4.01 -4.16 0.77
C LEU A 51 -3.32 -3.04 0.01
N ARG A 52 -2.19 -3.33 -0.63
CA ARG A 52 -1.51 -2.37 -1.51
C ARG A 52 -1.94 -2.64 -2.93
N ASP A 53 -2.54 -1.64 -3.54
CA ASP A 53 -2.77 -1.61 -4.98
C ASP A 53 -1.44 -1.23 -5.65
N THR A 54 -0.85 -2.15 -6.41
CA THR A 54 0.45 -1.91 -7.06
C THR A 54 0.32 -1.05 -8.31
N ASP A 55 -0.86 -0.97 -8.92
CA ASP A 55 -1.13 -0.13 -10.08
C ASP A 55 -1.31 1.33 -9.65
N ALA A 56 -2.13 1.57 -8.63
CA ALA A 56 -2.38 2.91 -8.08
C ALA A 56 -1.35 3.34 -7.02
N ASN A 57 -0.47 2.42 -6.60
CA ASN A 57 0.47 2.58 -5.49
C ASN A 57 -0.19 3.14 -4.21
N THR A 58 -1.46 2.78 -3.97
CA THR A 58 -2.25 3.22 -2.83
C THR A 58 -2.47 2.08 -1.84
N THR A 59 -2.69 2.42 -0.57
CA THR A 59 -2.99 1.43 0.47
C THR A 59 -4.46 1.52 0.84
N LEU A 60 -5.17 0.41 0.66
CA LEU A 60 -6.57 0.22 0.99
C LEU A 60 -6.68 -0.54 2.31
N ARG A 61 -7.47 -0.01 3.25
CA ARG A 61 -7.73 -0.66 4.53
C ARG A 61 -9.14 -1.23 4.52
N VAL A 62 -9.25 -2.54 4.69
CA VAL A 62 -10.52 -3.26 4.57
C VAL A 62 -10.75 -4.06 5.85
N ARG A 63 -11.92 -3.88 6.45
CA ARG A 63 -12.34 -4.67 7.62
C ARG A 63 -12.91 -6.00 7.15
N GLU A 64 -12.80 -7.03 7.98
CA GLU A 64 -13.46 -8.31 7.69
C GLU A 64 -14.97 -8.09 7.53
N GLY A 65 -15.55 -8.67 6.47
CA GLY A 65 -16.93 -8.48 6.05
C GLY A 65 -17.21 -7.21 5.25
N ALA A 66 -16.27 -6.26 5.18
CA ALA A 66 -16.46 -4.99 4.46
C ALA A 66 -16.03 -5.10 2.98
N SER A 67 -16.68 -4.30 2.15
CA SER A 67 -16.34 -4.14 0.74
C SER A 67 -15.05 -3.34 0.56
N ILE A 68 -14.31 -3.65 -0.50
CA ILE A 68 -13.09 -2.94 -0.87
C ILE A 68 -13.45 -1.64 -1.60
N GLU A 69 -12.88 -0.53 -1.15
CA GLU A 69 -13.06 0.76 -1.81
C GLU A 69 -12.45 0.74 -3.22
N GLY A 70 -13.17 1.29 -4.20
CA GLY A 70 -12.75 1.30 -5.61
C GLY A 70 -12.94 -0.03 -6.35
N ARG A 71 -13.37 -1.11 -5.68
CA ARG A 71 -13.59 -2.43 -6.29
C ARG A 71 -14.97 -2.99 -5.90
N PRO A 72 -16.06 -2.52 -6.57
CA PRO A 72 -17.40 -3.00 -6.27
C PRO A 72 -17.52 -4.50 -6.50
N GLY A 73 -18.24 -5.19 -5.60
CA GLY A 73 -18.40 -6.64 -5.63
C GLY A 73 -17.28 -7.42 -4.95
N TRP A 74 -16.18 -6.78 -4.57
CA TRP A 74 -15.13 -7.38 -3.75
C TRP A 74 -15.30 -7.03 -2.28
N ARG A 75 -15.18 -8.03 -1.42
CA ARG A 75 -15.16 -7.85 0.05
C ARG A 75 -14.17 -8.80 0.72
N LEU A 76 -13.73 -8.43 1.90
CA LEU A 76 -12.89 -9.31 2.73
C LEU A 76 -13.79 -10.35 3.41
N LEU A 77 -13.64 -11.63 3.06
CA LEU A 77 -14.45 -12.73 3.60
C LEU A 77 -13.90 -13.27 4.93
N SER A 78 -12.59 -13.51 4.98
CA SER A 78 -11.91 -14.06 6.15
C SER A 78 -10.51 -13.47 6.26
N LEU A 79 -10.05 -13.29 7.50
CA LEU A 79 -8.72 -12.77 7.80
C LEU A 79 -7.99 -13.70 8.77
N GLU A 80 -6.86 -14.25 8.31
CA GLU A 80 -5.92 -15.06 9.07
C GLU A 80 -4.62 -14.28 9.31
N PRO A 81 -3.75 -14.72 10.24
CA PRO A 81 -2.52 -14.00 10.58
C PRO A 81 -1.59 -13.68 9.40
N ARG A 82 -1.63 -14.48 8.33
CA ARG A 82 -0.78 -14.31 7.14
C ARG A 82 -1.53 -14.41 5.82
N THR A 83 -2.85 -14.51 5.88
CA THR A 83 -3.68 -14.80 4.70
C THR A 83 -4.97 -13.99 4.78
N ALA A 84 -5.37 -13.39 3.66
CA ALA A 84 -6.65 -12.70 3.54
C ALA A 84 -7.46 -13.33 2.41
N THR A 85 -8.63 -13.86 2.73
CA THR A 85 -9.55 -14.43 1.75
C THR A 85 -10.55 -13.36 1.35
N LEU A 86 -10.57 -13.01 0.07
CA LEU A 86 -11.49 -12.05 -0.50
C LEU A 86 -12.54 -12.79 -1.31
N GLU A 87 -13.76 -12.31 -1.28
CA GLU A 87 -14.85 -12.81 -2.10
C GLU A 87 -15.17 -11.77 -3.16
N GLY A 88 -15.22 -12.21 -4.42
CA GLY A 88 -15.52 -11.38 -5.57
C GLY A 88 -16.49 -12.07 -6.55
N PRO A 89 -16.83 -11.38 -7.65
CA PRO A 89 -17.70 -11.93 -8.71
C PRO A 89 -17.17 -13.22 -9.35
N SER A 90 -15.86 -13.43 -9.25
CA SER A 90 -15.13 -14.56 -9.79
C SER A 90 -14.91 -15.71 -8.80
N GLY A 91 -15.37 -15.55 -7.55
CA GLY A 91 -15.20 -16.53 -6.47
C GLY A 91 -14.31 -16.01 -5.35
N SER A 92 -13.74 -16.93 -4.57
CA SER A 92 -12.82 -16.61 -3.50
C SER A 92 -11.38 -16.50 -4.01
N HIS A 93 -10.67 -15.47 -3.53
CA HIS A 93 -9.25 -15.25 -3.83
C HIS A 93 -8.48 -15.15 -2.53
N SER A 94 -7.35 -15.86 -2.42
CA SER A 94 -6.51 -15.85 -1.22
C SER A 94 -5.26 -15.01 -1.48
N LEU A 95 -5.04 -13.98 -0.66
CA LEU A 95 -3.83 -13.16 -0.68
C LEU A 95 -2.93 -13.52 0.49
N GLU A 96 -1.66 -13.83 0.21
CA GLU A 96 -0.66 -14.07 1.24
C GLU A 96 0.09 -12.79 1.63
N LEU A 97 0.40 -12.68 2.92
CA LEU A 97 1.14 -11.55 3.47
C LEU A 97 2.57 -11.58 2.94
N ARG A 98 2.96 -10.53 2.22
CA ARG A 98 4.32 -10.41 1.70
C ARG A 98 5.32 -10.35 2.86
N VAL A 99 6.32 -11.22 2.83
CA VAL A 99 7.41 -11.18 3.80
C VAL A 99 8.38 -10.09 3.39
N PHE A 100 8.44 -9.04 4.19
CA PHE A 100 9.43 -8.00 4.02
C PHE A 100 10.81 -8.54 4.47
N ASP A 101 11.83 -8.46 3.62
CA ASP A 101 13.17 -9.00 3.83
C ASP A 101 14.05 -8.14 4.76
N GLY A 102 13.46 -7.12 5.39
CA GLY A 102 14.14 -6.22 6.33
C GLY A 102 14.97 -5.13 5.66
N LYS A 103 15.01 -5.05 4.31
CA LYS A 103 15.71 -4.00 3.59
C LYS A 103 14.77 -2.84 3.25
N GLY A 104 14.38 -2.07 4.27
CA GLY A 104 13.66 -0.80 4.07
C GLY A 104 12.50 -0.57 5.04
N GLY A 105 12.67 0.40 5.92
CA GLY A 105 11.62 0.92 6.77
C GLY A 105 12.21 2.08 7.53
N GLU A 106 11.56 3.25 7.49
CA GLU A 106 11.91 4.30 8.42
C GLU A 106 11.76 3.74 9.84
N SER A 107 12.76 3.97 10.70
CA SER A 107 12.70 3.50 12.08
C SER A 107 11.43 4.04 12.74
N PRO A 108 10.70 3.25 13.54
CA PRO A 108 9.50 3.71 14.22
C PRO A 108 9.80 5.05 14.91
N THR A 109 9.05 6.09 14.55
CA THR A 109 9.21 7.41 15.17
C THR A 109 9.02 7.23 16.68
N ARG A 110 10.09 7.45 17.44
CA ARG A 110 10.09 7.23 18.88
C ARG A 110 9.11 8.22 19.50
N VAL A 111 7.97 7.73 19.99
CA VAL A 111 7.05 8.52 20.80
C VAL A 111 7.76 8.77 22.13
N LEU A 112 8.19 10.01 22.40
CA LEU A 112 8.65 10.37 23.73
C LEU A 112 7.42 10.39 24.64
N ASP A 113 7.39 9.50 25.63
CA ASP A 113 6.45 9.59 26.75
C ASP A 113 6.56 10.99 27.37
N ALA A 114 5.51 11.80 27.21
CA ALA A 114 5.39 13.06 27.91
C ALA A 114 5.17 12.73 29.40
N ALA A 115 6.22 12.88 30.20
CA ALA A 115 6.13 12.75 31.64
C ALA A 115 5.05 13.70 32.20
N PRO A 116 4.23 13.27 33.17
CA PRO A 116 3.14 14.09 33.70
C PRO A 116 3.70 15.29 34.47
N ALA A 117 3.38 16.49 34.00
CA ALA A 117 3.71 17.74 34.67
C ALA A 117 2.89 17.89 35.97
N ALA A 118 3.56 18.04 37.11
CA ALA A 118 2.94 18.47 38.36
C ALA A 118 2.59 19.98 38.31
N PRO A 119 1.54 20.45 39.01
CA PRO A 119 1.06 21.82 38.90
C PRO A 119 1.65 22.75 39.98
N ALA A 120 2.03 23.98 39.62
CA ALA A 120 2.10 25.10 40.57
C ALA A 120 2.13 26.49 39.89
N VAL A 121 1.01 27.21 40.06
CA VAL A 121 0.75 28.67 40.25
C VAL A 121 1.19 29.76 39.24
N PRO A 122 0.32 30.77 38.97
CA PRO A 122 0.59 31.86 38.04
C PRO A 122 1.20 33.11 38.73
N ALA A 123 2.15 33.77 38.07
CA ALA A 123 2.53 35.15 38.34
C ALA A 123 2.75 35.90 37.01
N ALA A 124 2.12 37.06 36.90
CA ALA A 124 1.95 37.83 35.69
C ALA A 124 3.20 38.61 35.26
N ALA A 125 3.38 38.66 33.94
CA ALA A 125 3.90 39.74 33.09
C ALA A 125 5.13 40.55 33.56
N ALA A 126 6.27 40.35 32.88
CA ALA A 126 6.73 41.21 31.78
C ALA A 126 8.18 40.87 31.44
N GLN A 127 8.43 40.50 30.18
CA GLN A 127 9.53 40.97 29.32
C GLN A 127 9.61 40.08 28.08
N SER A 128 9.28 40.67 26.96
CA SER A 128 9.71 40.21 25.64
C SER A 128 11.24 40.26 25.61
N GLU A 129 11.88 39.15 25.27
CA GLU A 129 12.99 39.08 24.31
C GLU A 129 13.52 37.65 24.17
N THR A 130 13.90 37.34 22.93
CA THR A 130 14.82 36.28 22.50
C THR A 130 14.46 34.82 22.78
N ALA A 131 13.64 34.28 21.87
CA ALA A 131 13.71 32.87 21.51
C ALA A 131 15.10 32.50 20.95
N PRO A 132 15.76 31.44 21.42
CA PRO A 132 16.90 30.87 20.70
C PRO A 132 16.41 30.20 19.42
N GLN A 133 16.89 30.74 18.29
CA GLN A 133 16.77 30.15 16.96
C GLN A 133 17.33 28.73 16.96
N GLN A 134 16.47 27.76 16.63
CA GLN A 134 16.91 26.45 16.13
C GLN A 134 17.09 26.56 14.61
N THR A 135 18.23 27.10 14.19
CA THR A 135 18.78 26.96 12.84
C THR A 135 19.37 25.56 12.74
N GLY A 136 18.86 24.73 11.82
CA GLY A 136 19.46 23.43 11.59
C GLY A 136 18.90 22.57 10.45
N ASN A 137 17.69 22.83 9.94
CA ASN A 137 17.11 21.94 8.91
C ASN A 137 16.52 22.62 7.66
N THR A 138 16.55 23.95 7.56
CA THR A 138 16.12 24.65 6.33
C THR A 138 17.24 24.71 5.28
N GLU A 139 18.51 24.68 5.69
CA GLU A 139 19.66 24.77 4.77
C GLU A 139 19.83 23.52 3.92
N PHE A 140 19.77 22.31 4.48
CA PHE A 140 19.99 21.08 3.72
C PHE A 140 18.98 20.87 2.58
N THR A 141 17.69 21.18 2.80
CA THR A 141 16.68 21.10 1.72
C THR A 141 16.90 22.20 0.66
N SER A 142 17.33 23.39 1.07
CA SER A 142 17.60 24.50 0.16
C SER A 142 18.86 24.31 -0.70
N ILE A 143 19.91 23.68 -0.14
CA ILE A 143 21.14 23.30 -0.86
C ILE A 143 20.80 22.27 -1.93
N ASN A 144 20.05 21.22 -1.56
CA ASN A 144 19.56 20.22 -2.51
C ASN A 144 18.62 20.81 -3.58
N ALA A 145 17.82 21.83 -3.24
CA ALA A 145 16.92 22.49 -4.20
C ALA A 145 17.65 23.36 -5.22
N ARG A 146 18.71 24.07 -4.80
CA ARG A 146 19.54 24.89 -5.71
C ARG A 146 20.28 24.02 -6.73
N GLU A 147 20.84 22.90 -6.29
CA GLU A 147 21.54 21.96 -7.16
C GLU A 147 20.61 21.36 -8.23
N ARG A 148 19.38 21.00 -7.83
CA ARG A 148 18.36 20.54 -8.78
C ARG A 148 17.94 21.62 -9.78
N ALA A 149 17.86 22.87 -9.36
CA ALA A 149 17.52 23.98 -10.25
C ALA A 149 18.61 24.21 -11.33
N GLU A 150 19.88 24.02 -10.99
CA GLU A 150 20.99 24.14 -11.94
C GLU A 150 21.02 22.99 -12.94
N GLN A 151 20.78 21.76 -12.49
CA GLN A 151 20.68 20.59 -13.38
C GLN A 151 19.54 20.73 -14.41
N ILE A 152 18.41 21.33 -14.02
CA ILE A 152 17.29 21.61 -14.93
C ILE A 152 17.69 22.65 -15.98
N ARG A 153 18.37 23.73 -15.59
CA ARG A 153 18.83 24.78 -16.51
C ARG A 153 19.78 24.21 -17.57
N GLN A 154 20.75 23.39 -17.17
CA GLN A 154 21.70 22.76 -18.10
C GLN A 154 21.01 21.85 -19.12
N ARG A 155 20.03 21.04 -18.69
CA ARG A 155 19.28 20.14 -19.59
C ARG A 155 18.43 20.90 -20.61
N ILE A 156 17.85 22.04 -20.24
CA ILE A 156 17.05 22.86 -21.17
C ILE A 156 17.95 23.53 -22.21
N GLU A 157 19.11 24.03 -21.81
CA GLU A 157 20.04 24.71 -22.72
C GLU A 157 20.63 23.75 -23.75
N ALA A 158 21.09 22.57 -23.33
CA ALA A 158 21.56 21.52 -24.22
C ALA A 158 20.48 21.11 -25.23
N ARG A 159 19.27 20.84 -24.75
CA ARG A 159 18.14 20.47 -25.62
C ARG A 159 17.73 21.60 -26.57
N ARG A 160 17.90 22.86 -26.17
CA ARG A 160 17.60 24.03 -27.01
C ARG A 160 18.65 24.21 -28.12
N ALA A 161 19.91 23.91 -27.84
CA ALA A 161 20.97 23.92 -28.85
C ALA A 161 20.71 22.84 -29.92
N GLU A 162 20.42 21.60 -29.50
CA GLU A 162 20.10 20.49 -30.40
C GLU A 162 18.89 20.80 -31.30
N LEU A 163 17.83 21.40 -30.73
CA LEU A 163 16.64 21.75 -31.49
C LEU A 163 16.93 22.84 -32.53
N ARG A 164 17.86 23.75 -32.22
CA ARG A 164 18.30 24.80 -33.14
C ARG A 164 19.08 24.22 -34.32
N GLU A 165 19.98 23.25 -34.08
CA GLU A 165 20.70 22.55 -35.14
C GLU A 165 19.77 21.69 -36.00
N GLN A 166 18.79 21.01 -35.40
CA GLN A 166 17.78 20.28 -36.17
C GLN A 166 16.90 21.21 -37.00
N ALA A 167 16.54 22.39 -36.49
CA ALA A 167 15.78 23.38 -37.24
C ALA A 167 16.59 23.92 -38.44
N ALA A 168 17.87 24.21 -38.24
CA ALA A 168 18.76 24.65 -39.32
C ALA A 168 18.93 23.57 -40.40
N ARG A 169 19.23 22.32 -40.01
CA ARG A 169 19.31 21.20 -40.95
C ARG A 169 18.01 20.96 -41.70
N ARG A 170 16.86 21.14 -41.03
CA ARG A 170 15.55 20.96 -41.65
C ARG A 170 15.24 22.07 -42.66
N GLN A 171 15.71 23.29 -42.42
CA GLN A 171 15.58 24.40 -43.37
C GLN A 171 16.50 24.20 -44.58
N GLU A 172 17.76 23.81 -44.36
CA GLU A 172 18.71 23.51 -45.44
C GLU A 172 18.26 22.34 -46.34
N ALA A 173 17.56 21.35 -45.76
CA ALA A 173 16.98 20.24 -46.51
C ALA A 173 15.68 20.61 -47.26
N GLN A 174 15.08 21.78 -47.00
CA GLN A 174 13.91 22.29 -47.72
C GLN A 174 14.27 23.29 -48.83
N GLU A 175 15.52 23.78 -48.88
CA GLU A 175 16.02 24.70 -49.93
C GLU A 175 16.78 24.00 -51.06
N GLN A 176 16.88 22.66 -51.05
CA GLN A 176 17.37 21.83 -52.17
C GLN A 176 16.24 21.02 -52.78
#